data_AF-A0A8D8IGZ4-F1
#
_entry.id   AF-A0A8D8IGZ4-F1
#
_cell.length_a   1.000
_cell.length_b   1.000
_cell.length_c   1.000
_cell.angle_alpha   90.00
_cell.angle_beta   90.00
_cell.angle_gamma   90.00
#
_symmetry.space_group_name_H-M   'P 1'
#
loop_
_entity.id
_entity.type
_entity.pdbx_description
1 polymer ?
#
loop_
_entity_poly.entity_id
_entity_poly.type
_entity_poly.pdbx_seq_one_letter_code
_entity_poly.pdbx_strand_id
1 'polypeptide(L)'
;ECVGDDIAWMKFDSKGQLRAINPENGFFGVAPGTSRATNPNAMDTIYKNTLFTNVASTSDGGVFWEGMEDELAPGVQITDWLGQPWKLNESKNPAAHPNSRFCAPASQCPIIDPAWEDN
;
A
#
# COMPACT_ATOMS: atom_id res chain seq x y z
N GLU A 1 14.07 -10.04 -3.02
CA GLU A 1 13.89 -8.68 -2.49
C GLU A 1 13.08 -7.80 -3.46
N CYS A 2 12.91 -6.51 -3.17
CA CYS A 2 12.24 -5.50 -4.01
C CYS A 2 13.21 -4.33 -4.29
N VAL A 3 13.37 -3.96 -5.57
CA VAL A 3 14.16 -2.77 -5.97
C VAL A 3 13.24 -1.54 -6.18
N GLY A 4 12.11 -1.75 -6.85
CA GLY A 4 11.05 -0.77 -7.09
C GLY A 4 9.79 -1.47 -7.56
N ASP A 5 8.65 -0.79 -7.56
CA ASP A 5 7.33 -1.37 -7.90
C ASP A 5 6.64 -0.75 -9.12
N ASP A 6 7.05 0.43 -9.60
CA ASP A 6 6.40 1.11 -10.73
C ASP A 6 7.37 1.46 -11.86
N ILE A 7 8.47 2.17 -11.58
CA ILE A 7 9.36 2.70 -12.63
C ILE A 7 10.74 2.02 -12.62
N ALA A 8 11.22 1.64 -13.81
CA ALA A 8 12.60 1.20 -14.03
C ALA A 8 13.29 2.05 -15.10
N TRP A 9 14.40 2.70 -14.74
CA TRP A 9 15.30 3.32 -15.71
C TRP A 9 16.43 2.36 -16.05
N MET A 10 16.62 2.06 -17.34
CA MET A 10 17.53 1.02 -17.79
C MET A 10 18.54 1.51 -18.81
N LYS A 11 19.79 1.03 -18.72
CA LYS A 11 20.87 1.37 -19.64
C LYS A 11 21.93 0.27 -19.70
N PHE A 12 22.44 -0.03 -20.90
CA PHE A 12 23.60 -0.92 -21.05
C PHE A 12 24.88 -0.25 -20.53
N ASP A 13 25.66 -0.98 -19.72
CA ASP A 13 26.99 -0.56 -19.25
C ASP A 13 28.10 -0.86 -20.30
N SER A 14 29.34 -0.47 -19.99
CA SER A 14 30.49 -0.69 -20.87
C SER A 14 30.89 -2.15 -21.07
N LYS A 15 30.35 -3.06 -20.24
CA LYS A 15 30.52 -4.51 -20.34
C LYS A 15 29.36 -5.18 -21.07
N GLY A 16 28.38 -4.40 -21.55
CA GLY A 16 27.18 -4.89 -22.23
C GLY A 16 26.11 -5.45 -21.30
N GLN A 17 26.19 -5.22 -19.97
CA GLN A 17 25.15 -5.63 -19.03
C GLN A 17 24.06 -4.54 -18.97
N LEU A 18 22.78 -4.94 -19.06
CA LEU A 18 21.66 -4.02 -18.87
C LEU A 18 21.50 -3.74 -17.37
N ARG A 19 21.84 -2.52 -16.95
CA ARG A 19 21.62 -2.03 -15.59
C ARG A 19 20.24 -1.41 -15.47
N ALA A 20 19.62 -1.57 -14.31
CA ALA A 20 18.35 -0.95 -13.97
C ALA A 20 18.48 -0.27 -12.61
N ILE A 21 17.87 0.91 -12.47
CA ILE A 21 17.66 1.58 -11.20
C ILE A 21 16.16 1.84 -11.00
N ASN A 22 15.74 1.90 -9.73
CA ASN A 22 14.46 2.49 -9.35
C ASN A 22 14.70 4.00 -9.11
N PRO A 23 14.08 4.90 -9.90
CA PRO A 23 14.24 6.34 -9.70
C PRO A 23 13.36 6.90 -8.56
N GLU A 24 12.55 6.07 -7.90
CA GLU A 24 11.60 6.45 -6.86
C GLU A 24 12.14 6.18 -5.45
N ASN A 25 11.55 6.84 -4.44
CA ASN A 25 11.94 6.71 -3.02
C ASN A 25 10.80 6.18 -2.13
N GLY A 26 9.78 5.62 -2.75
CA GLY A 26 8.57 5.19 -2.05
C GLY A 26 7.67 4.36 -2.94
N PHE A 27 6.63 3.84 -2.32
CA PHE A 27 5.57 3.10 -2.99
C PHE A 27 4.29 3.92 -2.95
N PHE A 28 3.69 4.14 -4.11
CA PHE A 28 2.38 4.74 -4.24
C PHE A 28 1.34 3.67 -4.62
N GLY A 29 1.18 2.68 -3.75
CA GLY A 29 0.40 1.48 -4.06
C GLY A 29 -1.10 1.68 -3.93
N VAL A 30 -1.86 0.93 -4.72
CA VAL A 30 -3.32 0.81 -4.62
C VAL A 30 -3.67 0.08 -3.33
N ALA A 31 -4.52 0.68 -2.49
CA ALA A 31 -4.89 0.08 -1.22
C ALA A 31 -5.88 -1.09 -1.38
N PRO A 32 -7.04 -0.96 -2.06
CA PRO A 32 -8.03 -2.04 -2.15
C PRO A 32 -7.46 -3.33 -2.71
N GLY A 33 -7.78 -4.46 -2.07
CA GLY A 33 -7.22 -5.78 -2.36
C GLY A 33 -5.88 -6.09 -1.69
N THR A 34 -5.22 -5.11 -1.05
CA THR A 34 -4.03 -5.34 -0.23
C THR A 34 -4.44 -5.89 1.14
N SER A 35 -3.94 -7.05 1.53
CA SER A 35 -4.19 -7.65 2.84
C SER A 35 -3.01 -8.50 3.29
N ARG A 36 -3.06 -9.03 4.51
CA ARG A 36 -2.05 -9.99 4.98
C ARG A 36 -1.98 -11.26 4.14
N ALA A 37 -3.09 -11.63 3.48
CA ALA A 37 -3.13 -12.79 2.59
C ALA A 37 -2.54 -12.51 1.21
N THR A 38 -2.75 -11.31 0.65
CA THR A 38 -2.32 -10.98 -0.72
C THR A 38 -0.94 -10.33 -0.78
N ASN A 39 -0.62 -9.45 0.17
CA ASN A 39 0.65 -8.74 0.20
C ASN A 39 1.07 -8.39 1.65
N PRO A 40 1.56 -9.38 2.43
CA PRO A 40 1.97 -9.15 3.81
C PRO A 40 3.12 -8.14 3.94
N ASN A 41 4.02 -8.06 2.94
CA ASN A 41 5.13 -7.11 2.95
C ASN A 41 4.64 -5.66 2.81
N ALA A 42 3.66 -5.40 1.93
CA ALA A 42 3.04 -4.09 1.85
C ALA A 42 2.35 -3.72 3.17
N MET A 43 1.63 -4.67 3.78
CA MET A 43 1.04 -4.45 5.10
C MET A 43 2.10 -4.04 6.13
N ASP A 44 3.23 -4.75 6.24
CA ASP A 44 4.32 -4.36 7.15
C ASP A 44 4.96 -3.00 6.81
N THR A 45 4.95 -2.61 5.53
CA THR A 45 5.52 -1.35 5.04
C THR A 45 4.67 -0.14 5.47
N ILE A 46 3.34 -0.27 5.47
CA ILE A 46 2.40 0.86 5.56
C ILE A 46 1.96 1.23 6.98
N TYR A 47 2.29 0.44 8.01
CA TYR A 47 1.82 0.70 9.39
C TYR A 47 2.44 1.93 10.07
N LYS A 48 3.51 2.52 9.52
CA LYS A 48 4.16 3.72 10.07
C LYS A 48 4.56 4.67 8.96
N ASN A 49 4.66 5.97 9.28
CA ASN A 49 5.12 7.03 8.38
C ASN A 49 4.48 7.01 6.98
N THR A 50 3.21 6.60 6.88
CA THR A 50 2.49 6.41 5.63
C THR A 50 1.32 7.37 5.56
N LEU A 51 1.13 7.97 4.39
CA LEU A 51 -0.06 8.77 4.10
C LEU A 51 -1.05 7.92 3.32
N PHE A 52 -2.30 7.86 3.79
CA PHE A 52 -3.40 7.21 3.09
C PHE A 52 -4.32 8.25 2.46
N THR A 53 -4.80 7.97 1.25
CA THR A 53 -5.70 8.85 0.50
C THR A 53 -6.93 8.10 0.05
N ASN A 54 -8.12 8.61 0.42
CA ASN A 54 -9.45 8.06 0.08
C ASN A 54 -9.70 6.62 0.54
N VAL A 55 -9.05 6.18 1.61
CA VAL A 55 -9.39 4.93 2.33
C VAL A 55 -10.47 5.22 3.38
N ALA A 56 -11.12 4.18 3.89
CA ALA A 56 -12.00 4.31 5.05
C ALA A 56 -11.17 4.44 6.33
N SER A 57 -11.75 5.07 7.36
CA SER A 57 -11.18 5.13 8.71
C SER A 57 -11.99 4.29 9.69
N THR A 58 -11.32 3.72 10.68
CA THR A 58 -11.93 2.90 11.72
C THR A 58 -11.97 3.64 13.06
N SER A 59 -12.96 3.31 13.90
CA SER A 59 -13.19 4.00 15.18
C SER A 59 -12.06 3.84 16.20
N ASP A 60 -11.18 2.85 16.02
CA ASP A 60 -9.97 2.60 16.81
C ASP A 60 -8.73 3.32 16.25
N GLY A 61 -8.89 4.17 15.23
CA GLY A 61 -7.84 5.01 14.67
C GLY A 61 -7.05 4.36 13.52
N GLY A 62 -7.51 3.23 13.00
CA GLY A 62 -6.95 2.55 11.84
C GLY A 62 -7.59 2.96 10.51
N VAL A 63 -7.30 2.16 9.49
CA VAL A 63 -7.79 2.30 8.12
C VAL A 63 -8.45 1.01 7.66
N PHE A 64 -9.34 1.12 6.68
CA PHE A 64 -10.03 -0.03 6.08
C PHE A 64 -10.22 0.17 4.57
N TRP A 65 -10.23 -0.94 3.84
CA TRP A 65 -10.64 -1.03 2.44
C TRP A 65 -11.10 -2.47 2.13
N GLU A 66 -11.76 -2.63 0.99
CA GLU A 66 -12.23 -3.94 0.51
C GLU A 66 -11.08 -4.95 0.38
N GLY A 67 -11.25 -6.13 0.96
CA GLY A 67 -10.24 -7.18 1.07
C GLY A 67 -9.59 -7.34 2.45
N MET A 68 -9.94 -6.47 3.41
CA MET A 68 -9.50 -6.55 4.82
C MET A 68 -10.60 -7.07 5.77
N GLU A 69 -11.68 -7.65 5.26
CA GLU A 69 -12.85 -8.02 6.07
C GLU A 69 -12.50 -8.97 7.22
N ASP A 70 -11.58 -9.90 7.00
CA ASP A 70 -11.10 -10.86 8.01
C ASP A 70 -10.18 -10.24 9.07
N GLU A 71 -9.67 -9.02 8.83
CA GLU A 71 -8.78 -8.28 9.74
C GLU A 71 -9.55 -7.31 10.66
N LEU A 72 -10.86 -7.12 10.42
CA LEU A 72 -11.68 -6.18 11.18
C LEU A 72 -12.03 -6.73 12.57
N ALA A 73 -11.64 -6.01 13.61
CA ALA A 73 -11.99 -6.38 14.98
C ALA A 73 -13.51 -6.23 15.24
N PRO A 74 -14.13 -7.12 16.04
CA PRO A 74 -15.55 -7.03 16.37
C PRO A 74 -15.89 -5.69 17.04
N GLY A 75 -16.98 -5.06 16.59
CA GLY A 75 -17.51 -3.82 17.18
C GLY A 75 -16.89 -2.53 16.67
N VAL A 76 -15.82 -2.61 15.86
CA VAL A 76 -15.22 -1.44 15.20
C VAL A 76 -16.20 -0.82 14.21
N GLN A 77 -16.39 0.50 14.30
CA GLN A 77 -17.20 1.27 13.36
C GLN A 77 -16.31 1.80 12.23
N ILE A 78 -16.85 1.85 11.02
CA ILE A 78 -16.12 2.32 9.83
C ILE A 78 -16.78 3.60 9.31
N THR A 79 -15.96 4.57 8.94
CA THR A 79 -16.36 5.76 8.18
C THR A 79 -15.76 5.65 6.78
N ASP A 80 -16.60 5.69 5.75
CA ASP A 80 -16.13 5.58 4.36
C ASP A 80 -15.32 6.81 3.92
N TRP A 81 -14.72 6.70 2.73
CA TRP A 81 -13.89 7.74 2.12
C TRP A 81 -14.65 9.04 1.79
N LEU A 82 -15.99 9.02 1.84
CA LEU A 82 -16.85 10.21 1.68
C LEU A 82 -17.29 10.80 3.04
N GLY A 83 -16.81 10.24 4.15
CA GLY A 83 -17.14 10.69 5.50
C GLY A 83 -18.48 10.20 6.02
N GLN A 84 -19.07 9.15 5.43
CA GLN A 84 -20.35 8.59 5.86
C GLN A 84 -20.15 7.31 6.69
N PRO A 85 -21.06 7.00 7.64
CA PRO A 85 -21.05 5.72 8.33
C PRO A 85 -21.16 4.55 7.34
N TRP A 86 -20.28 3.56 7.49
CA TRP A 86 -20.25 2.38 6.64
C TRP A 86 -20.33 1.10 7.46
N LYS A 87 -21.04 0.11 6.92
CA LYS A 87 -21.21 -1.19 7.56
C LYS A 87 -21.07 -2.31 6.55
N LEU A 88 -20.28 -3.32 6.94
CA LEU A 88 -20.09 -4.53 6.16
C LEU A 88 -21.44 -5.22 5.90
N ASN A 89 -21.66 -5.63 4.65
CA ASN A 89 -22.90 -6.27 4.16
C ASN A 89 -24.20 -5.43 4.22
N GLU A 90 -24.19 -4.23 4.80
CA GLU A 90 -25.36 -3.31 4.81
C GLU A 90 -25.18 -2.15 3.81
N SER A 91 -23.98 -1.58 3.75
CA SER A 91 -23.66 -0.49 2.83
C SER A 91 -23.57 -0.97 1.38
N LYS A 92 -24.11 -0.18 0.44
CA LYS A 92 -24.10 -0.51 -1.00
C LYS A 92 -22.85 -0.01 -1.74
N ASN A 93 -22.24 1.05 -1.22
CA ASN A 93 -21.05 1.66 -1.79
C ASN A 93 -19.80 1.10 -1.09
N PRO A 94 -18.64 1.07 -1.77
CA PRO A 94 -17.40 0.66 -1.12
C PRO A 94 -16.98 1.66 -0.03
N ALA A 95 -16.35 1.14 1.01
CA ALA A 95 -15.79 1.89 2.12
C ALA A 95 -14.61 2.75 1.64
N ALA A 96 -13.75 2.22 0.77
CA ALA A 96 -12.64 2.94 0.18
C ALA A 96 -12.90 3.26 -1.30
N HIS A 97 -12.30 4.34 -1.81
CA HIS A 97 -12.34 4.57 -3.26
C HIS A 97 -11.58 3.42 -3.97
N PRO A 98 -12.06 2.90 -5.13
CA PRO A 98 -11.40 1.77 -5.82
C PRO A 98 -9.94 2.01 -6.23
N ASN A 99 -9.54 3.27 -6.40
CA ASN A 99 -8.15 3.70 -6.63
C ASN A 99 -7.60 4.52 -5.46
N SER A 100 -8.05 4.25 -4.24
CA SER A 100 -7.43 4.79 -3.02
C SER A 100 -6.01 4.25 -2.88
N ARG A 101 -5.15 5.02 -2.21
CA ARG A 101 -3.70 4.82 -2.25
C ARG A 101 -3.10 4.88 -0.85
N PHE A 102 -2.03 4.13 -0.66
CA PHE A 102 -1.02 4.41 0.36
C PHE A 102 0.21 5.04 -0.30
N CYS A 103 0.86 5.95 0.42
CA CYS A 103 2.13 6.55 0.04
C CYS A 103 3.11 6.30 1.19
N ALA A 104 4.01 5.32 1.00
CA ALA A 104 4.89 4.81 2.04
C ALA A 104 6.37 4.85 1.61
N PRO A 105 7.33 5.12 2.50
CA PRO A 105 8.75 5.10 2.17
C PRO A 105 9.23 3.68 1.83
N ALA A 106 10.01 3.55 0.75
CA ALA A 106 10.47 2.24 0.26
C ALA A 106 11.38 1.52 1.27
N SER A 107 12.19 2.29 2.00
CA SER A 107 13.09 1.81 3.06
C SER A 107 12.40 1.11 4.23
N GLN A 108 11.07 1.19 4.34
CA GLN A 108 10.31 0.46 5.37
C GLN A 108 9.90 -0.95 4.92
N CYS A 109 10.05 -1.29 3.64
CA CYS A 109 9.70 -2.61 3.15
C CYS A 109 10.65 -3.66 3.73
N PRO A 110 10.12 -4.72 4.38
CA PRO A 110 10.94 -5.71 5.07
C PRO A 110 11.81 -6.55 4.12
N ILE A 111 11.54 -6.48 2.83
CA ILE A 111 12.26 -7.19 1.77
C ILE A 111 12.89 -6.25 0.75
N ILE A 112 13.11 -4.98 1.08
CA ILE A 112 13.82 -4.05 0.18
C ILE A 112 15.23 -4.59 -0.13
N ASP A 113 15.63 -4.53 -1.40
CA ASP A 113 16.92 -5.03 -1.85
C ASP A 113 18.05 -4.16 -1.30
N PRO A 114 19.17 -4.72 -0.81
CA PRO A 114 20.29 -3.90 -0.34
C PRO A 114 20.87 -2.94 -1.40
N ALA A 115 20.71 -3.25 -2.69
CA ALA A 115 21.15 -2.45 -3.82
C ALA A 115 20.03 -1.60 -4.45
N TRP A 116 18.88 -1.41 -3.77
CA TRP A 116 17.74 -0.69 -4.34
C TRP A 116 18.02 0.78 -4.70
N GLU A 117 18.97 1.41 -4.00
CA GLU A 117 19.48 2.77 -4.24
C GLU A 117 20.88 2.80 -4.88
N ASP A 118 21.39 1.65 -5.36
CA ASP A 118 22.69 1.61 -6.06
C ASP A 118 22.55 2.25 -7.45
N ASN A 119 23.57 3.02 -7.87
CA ASN A 119 23.52 3.91 -9.05
C ASN A 119 24.58 3.55 -10.11
#